data_AF-A0A1H7FFC5-F1
#
_entry.id   AF-A0A1H7FFC5-F1
#
_cell.length_a   1.000
_cell.length_b   1.000
_cell.length_c   1.000
_cell.angle_alpha   90.00
_cell.angle_beta   90.00
_cell.angle_gamma   90.00
#
_symmetry.space_group_name_H-M   'P 1'
#
loop_
_entity.id
_entity.type
_entity.pdbx_description
1 polymer ?
#
loop_
_entity_poly.entity_id
_entity_poly.type
_entity_poly.pdbx_seq_one_letter_code
_entity_poly.pdbx_strand_id
1 'polypeptide(L)'
;MVGSLLTAYPLKFIKMKALEKLTDMDKAKLLHDLFPNEIKPLLDYISRYCEDLKFNPDKHSKGWSNRAIMTFEYWQGLGEQVEETITLHYMGLLKFSGTFSAELFYGIKGAFVIQCLLRWARTECKNKKFKLAIALLYLEN
;
A
#
# COMPACT_ATOMS: atom_id res chain seq x y z
N MET A 1 17.79 30.04 -41.43
CA MET A 1 18.24 29.87 -40.03
C MET A 1 17.00 29.62 -39.18
N VAL A 2 16.84 28.39 -38.70
CA VAL A 2 15.65 27.93 -37.98
C VAL A 2 15.85 28.25 -36.50
N GLY A 3 15.02 29.15 -35.95
CA GLY A 3 14.97 29.44 -34.52
C GLY A 3 14.38 28.25 -33.78
N SER A 4 15.16 27.63 -32.89
CA SER A 4 14.72 26.48 -32.10
C SER A 4 13.66 26.90 -31.09
N LEU A 5 12.50 26.26 -31.19
CA LEU A 5 11.44 26.29 -30.19
C LEU A 5 11.97 25.75 -28.85
N LEU A 6 12.19 26.64 -27.90
CA LEU A 6 12.27 26.28 -26.48
C LEU A 6 10.85 25.90 -26.04
N THR A 7 10.52 24.61 -26.13
CA THR A 7 9.32 24.07 -25.50
C THR A 7 9.54 24.11 -23.99
N ALA A 8 9.00 25.13 -23.33
CA ALA A 8 8.94 25.20 -21.89
C ALA A 8 8.14 24.00 -21.36
N TYR A 9 8.81 23.02 -20.77
CA TYR A 9 8.16 21.97 -20.01
C TYR A 9 7.47 22.65 -18.81
N PRO A 10 6.15 22.46 -18.61
CA PRO A 10 5.50 23.00 -17.43
C PRO A 10 6.10 22.33 -16.20
N LEU A 11 6.92 23.06 -15.45
CA LEU A 11 7.35 22.69 -14.10
C LEU A 11 6.10 22.64 -13.22
N LYS A 12 5.53 21.44 -13.09
CA LYS A 12 4.45 21.18 -12.16
C LYS A 12 5.03 21.32 -10.75
N PHE A 13 4.77 22.45 -10.10
CA PHE A 13 5.20 22.69 -8.73
C PHE A 13 4.41 21.76 -7.80
N ILE A 14 5.00 20.60 -7.46
CA ILE A 14 4.46 19.71 -6.44
C ILE A 14 4.82 20.34 -5.08
N LYS A 15 3.84 20.99 -4.45
CA LYS A 15 4.01 21.45 -3.06
C LYS A 15 4.10 20.22 -2.16
N MET A 16 5.30 19.86 -1.75
CA MET A 16 5.52 18.75 -0.82
C MET A 16 4.90 19.08 0.54
N LYS A 17 4.20 18.12 1.11
CA LYS A 17 3.80 18.15 2.52
C LYS A 17 5.00 17.77 3.38
N ALA A 18 5.08 18.33 4.58
CA ALA A 18 6.02 17.85 5.59
C ALA A 18 5.67 16.40 5.98
N LEU A 19 6.68 15.60 6.33
CA LEU A 19 6.53 14.15 6.54
C LEU A 19 5.48 13.84 7.61
N GLU A 20 5.48 14.61 8.69
CA GLU A 20 4.55 14.50 9.82
C GLU A 20 3.11 14.86 9.48
N LYS A 21 2.87 15.48 8.32
CA LYS A 21 1.54 15.86 7.82
C LYS A 21 1.02 14.93 6.72
N LEU A 22 1.77 13.88 6.36
CA LEU A 22 1.34 12.91 5.36
C LEU A 22 0.29 11.98 5.95
N THR A 23 -0.87 11.90 5.30
CA THR A 23 -1.87 10.87 5.56
C THR A 23 -1.39 9.52 5.01
N ASP A 24 -2.00 8.41 5.42
CA ASP A 24 -1.66 7.09 4.88
C ASP A 24 -1.86 7.00 3.37
N MET A 25 -2.87 7.70 2.83
CA MET A 25 -3.06 7.82 1.38
C MET A 25 -1.92 8.60 0.72
N ASP A 26 -1.44 9.70 1.33
CA ASP A 26 -0.30 10.45 0.81
C ASP A 26 0.97 9.58 0.80
N LYS A 27 1.22 8.83 1.88
CA LYS A 27 2.36 7.91 2.02
C LYS A 27 2.30 6.77 1.01
N ALA A 28 1.13 6.15 0.83
CA ALA A 28 0.92 5.08 -0.14
C ALA A 28 1.11 5.55 -1.58
N LYS A 29 0.58 6.74 -1.92
CA LYS A 29 0.79 7.37 -3.22
C LYS A 29 2.28 7.60 -3.48
N LEU A 30 3.00 8.14 -2.48
CA LEU A 30 4.44 8.39 -2.58
C LEU A 30 5.24 7.09 -2.80
N LEU A 31 4.92 6.01 -2.07
CA LEU A 31 5.55 4.71 -2.28
C LEU A 31 5.35 4.17 -3.70
N HIS A 32 4.14 4.32 -4.24
CA HIS A 32 3.82 3.90 -5.60
C HIS A 32 4.60 4.70 -6.64
N ASP A 33 4.59 6.03 -6.54
CA ASP A 33 5.28 6.91 -7.47
C ASP A 33 6.81 6.69 -7.45
N LEU A 34 7.39 6.40 -6.28
CA LEU A 34 8.84 6.17 -6.13
C LEU A 34 9.29 4.77 -6.56
N PHE A 35 8.42 3.76 -6.44
CA PHE A 35 8.78 2.36 -6.63
C PHE A 35 7.71 1.57 -7.40
N PRO A 36 7.35 1.98 -8.63
CA PRO A 36 6.26 1.35 -9.37
C PRO A 36 6.50 -0.16 -9.64
N ASN A 37 7.76 -0.58 -9.76
CA ASN A 37 8.13 -1.98 -9.98
C ASN A 37 7.84 -2.89 -8.76
N GLU A 38 7.71 -2.32 -7.56
CA GLU A 38 7.41 -3.07 -6.33
C GLU A 38 5.89 -3.25 -6.13
N ILE A 39 5.06 -2.53 -6.89
CA ILE A 39 3.61 -2.57 -6.72
C ILE A 39 3.02 -3.89 -7.16
N LYS A 40 3.45 -4.45 -8.30
CA LYS A 40 2.96 -5.77 -8.73
C LYS A 40 3.30 -6.86 -7.71
N PRO A 41 4.57 -7.04 -7.27
CA PRO A 41 4.90 -8.03 -6.24
C PRO A 41 4.15 -7.83 -4.92
N LEU A 42 3.93 -6.57 -4.51
CA LEU A 42 3.16 -6.25 -3.31
C LEU A 42 1.69 -6.68 -3.44
N LEU A 43 1.02 -6.34 -4.55
CA LEU A 43 -0.37 -6.74 -4.79
C LEU A 43 -0.49 -8.27 -4.83
N ASP A 44 0.41 -8.95 -5.54
CA ASP A 44 0.44 -10.42 -5.58
C ASP A 44 0.60 -11.01 -4.17
N TYR A 45 1.43 -10.40 -3.31
CA TYR A 45 1.59 -10.82 -1.93
C TYR A 45 0.33 -10.60 -1.09
N ILE A 46 -0.30 -9.43 -1.21
CA ILE A 46 -1.53 -9.12 -0.47
C ILE A 46 -2.62 -10.12 -0.83
N SER A 47 -2.80 -10.44 -2.10
CA SER A 47 -3.79 -11.43 -2.53
C SER A 47 -3.54 -12.82 -1.96
N ARG A 48 -2.29 -13.32 -2.03
CA ARG A 48 -1.92 -14.59 -1.38
C ARG A 48 -2.18 -14.57 0.12
N TYR A 49 -1.92 -13.44 0.78
CA TYR A 49 -2.15 -13.31 2.21
C TYR A 49 -3.65 -13.31 2.54
N CYS A 50 -4.48 -12.61 1.77
CA CYS A 50 -5.93 -12.64 1.92
C CYS A 50 -6.50 -14.04 1.69
N GLU A 51 -5.98 -14.77 0.70
CA GLU A 51 -6.33 -16.17 0.44
C GLU A 51 -5.97 -17.08 1.63
N ASP A 52 -4.74 -16.98 2.15
CA ASP A 52 -4.32 -17.74 3.34
C ASP A 52 -5.14 -17.37 4.59
N LEU A 53 -5.53 -16.09 4.73
CA LEU A 53 -6.37 -15.62 5.82
C LEU A 53 -7.78 -16.23 5.76
N LYS A 54 -8.35 -16.34 4.55
CA LYS A 54 -9.68 -16.90 4.29
C LYS A 54 -9.72 -18.41 4.49
N PHE A 55 -8.71 -19.13 3.98
CA PHE A 55 -8.73 -20.61 3.97
C PHE A 55 -8.04 -21.24 5.19
N ASN A 56 -7.23 -20.49 5.93
CA ASN A 56 -6.58 -20.97 7.15
C ASN A 56 -6.90 -20.08 8.38
N PRO A 57 -8.17 -19.79 8.70
CA PRO A 57 -8.52 -18.84 9.76
C PRO A 57 -7.97 -19.26 11.13
N ASP A 58 -7.99 -20.56 11.45
CA ASP A 58 -7.45 -21.10 12.71
C ASP A 58 -5.96 -20.81 12.91
N LYS A 59 -5.18 -20.75 11.82
CA LYS A 59 -3.76 -20.42 11.87
C LYS A 59 -3.54 -18.98 12.31
N HIS A 60 -4.42 -18.07 11.87
CA HIS A 60 -4.30 -16.63 12.14
C HIS A 60 -5.02 -16.21 13.43
N SER A 61 -6.09 -16.91 13.81
CA SER A 61 -6.85 -16.63 15.02
C SER A 61 -6.16 -17.14 16.30
N LYS A 62 -5.29 -18.17 16.21
CA LYS A 62 -4.57 -18.78 17.35
C LYS A 62 -3.63 -17.84 18.13
N GLY A 63 -3.39 -16.64 17.64
CA GLY A 63 -2.64 -15.59 18.35
C GLY A 63 -3.43 -14.28 18.52
N TRP A 64 -4.73 -14.29 18.20
CA TRP A 64 -5.53 -13.08 18.26
C TRP A 64 -5.76 -12.66 19.71
N SER A 65 -5.22 -11.50 20.06
CA SER A 65 -5.27 -10.99 21.43
C SER A 65 -6.70 -10.57 21.78
N ASN A 66 -7.18 -10.94 22.97
CA ASN A 66 -8.43 -10.40 23.53
C ASN A 66 -8.37 -8.89 23.79
N ARG A 67 -7.18 -8.27 23.70
CA ARG A 67 -6.98 -6.81 23.77
C ARG A 67 -6.88 -6.16 22.39
N ALA A 68 -7.10 -6.90 21.31
CA ALA A 68 -7.14 -6.34 19.97
C ALA A 68 -8.31 -5.35 19.86
N ILE A 69 -8.10 -4.27 19.10
CA ILE A 69 -9.10 -3.20 18.89
C ILE A 69 -10.31 -3.72 18.09
N MET A 70 -10.14 -4.82 17.35
CA MET A 70 -11.18 -5.45 16.55
C MET A 70 -11.10 -6.97 16.62
N THR A 71 -12.23 -7.62 16.35
CA THR A 71 -12.31 -9.08 16.32
C THR A 71 -11.57 -9.64 15.12
N PHE A 72 -11.23 -10.92 15.18
CA PHE A 72 -10.58 -11.60 14.07
C PHE A 72 -11.48 -11.65 12.83
N GLU A 73 -12.78 -11.87 13.03
CA GLU A 73 -13.77 -11.95 11.95
C GLU A 73 -13.89 -10.61 11.22
N TYR A 74 -13.87 -9.50 11.96
CA TYR A 74 -13.84 -8.17 11.36
C TYR A 74 -12.57 -7.95 10.53
N TRP A 75 -11.41 -8.36 11.07
CA TRP A 75 -10.13 -8.28 10.36
C TRP A 75 -10.10 -9.14 9.10
N GLN A 76 -10.66 -10.34 9.16
CA GLN A 76 -10.82 -11.22 8.01
C GLN A 76 -11.73 -10.58 6.95
N GLY A 77 -12.84 -9.96 7.35
CA GLY A 77 -13.72 -9.22 6.45
C GLY A 77 -13.03 -8.04 5.75
N LEU A 78 -12.06 -7.38 6.40
CA LEU A 78 -11.21 -6.38 5.73
C LEU A 78 -10.33 -7.02 4.64
N GLY A 79 -9.78 -8.21 4.91
CA GLY A 79 -9.01 -8.97 3.92
C GLY A 79 -9.83 -9.33 2.69
N GLU A 80 -11.08 -9.74 2.87
CA GLU A 80 -12.01 -10.03 1.76
C GLU A 80 -12.30 -8.77 0.92
N GLN A 81 -12.57 -7.63 1.56
CA GLN A 81 -12.78 -6.35 0.86
C GLN A 81 -11.52 -5.89 0.10
N VAL A 82 -10.33 -6.08 0.68
CA VAL A 82 -9.07 -5.77 0.01
C VAL A 82 -8.88 -6.66 -1.21
N GLU A 83 -9.14 -7.95 -1.09
CA GLU A 83 -8.98 -8.88 -2.21
C GLU A 83 -9.97 -8.61 -3.35
N GLU A 84 -11.22 -8.28 -3.01
CA GLU A 84 -12.20 -7.84 -3.99
C GLU A 84 -11.74 -6.54 -4.69
N THR A 85 -11.23 -5.57 -3.92
CA THR A 85 -10.68 -4.31 -4.46
C THR A 85 -9.53 -4.59 -5.43
N ILE A 86 -8.59 -5.48 -5.05
CA ILE A 86 -7.46 -5.86 -5.90
C ILE A 86 -7.95 -6.53 -7.18
N THR A 87 -8.89 -7.47 -7.06
CA THR A 87 -9.44 -8.20 -8.21
C THR A 87 -10.13 -7.27 -9.21
N LEU A 88 -10.99 -6.37 -8.72
CA LEU A 88 -11.77 -5.47 -9.59
C LEU A 88 -10.91 -4.36 -10.20
N HIS A 89 -9.95 -3.81 -9.46
CA HIS A 89 -9.21 -2.61 -9.85
C HIS A 89 -7.72 -2.87 -10.17
N TYR A 90 -7.30 -4.13 -10.33
CA TYR A 90 -5.89 -4.54 -10.44
C TYR A 90 -5.04 -3.64 -11.35
N MET A 91 -5.47 -3.45 -12.61
CA MET A 91 -4.72 -2.64 -13.58
C MET A 91 -4.63 -1.17 -13.19
N GLY A 92 -5.67 -0.63 -12.53
CA GLY A 92 -5.69 0.72 -12.00
C GLY A 92 -4.74 0.89 -10.82
N LEU A 93 -4.77 -0.06 -9.89
CA LEU A 93 -3.85 -0.11 -8.74
C LEU A 93 -2.39 -0.21 -9.19
N LEU A 94 -2.12 -1.01 -10.22
CA LEU A 94 -0.78 -1.17 -10.76
C LEU A 94 -0.27 0.10 -11.43
N LYS A 95 -1.11 0.77 -12.23
CA LYS A 95 -0.68 1.88 -13.09
C LYS A 95 -0.76 3.25 -12.43
N PHE A 96 -1.70 3.48 -11.53
CA PHE A 96 -2.02 4.81 -11.03
C PHE A 96 -1.93 4.88 -9.51
N SER A 97 -0.95 5.65 -9.01
CA SER A 97 -0.74 5.88 -7.58
C SER A 97 -1.96 6.49 -6.89
N GLY A 98 -2.74 7.32 -7.61
CA GLY A 98 -4.01 7.86 -7.13
C GLY A 98 -5.02 6.75 -6.79
N THR A 99 -5.29 5.86 -7.75
CA THR A 99 -6.18 4.71 -7.56
C THR A 99 -5.64 3.78 -6.47
N PHE A 100 -4.34 3.44 -6.51
CA PHE A 100 -3.70 2.64 -5.46
C PHE A 100 -3.95 3.19 -4.05
N SER A 101 -3.71 4.49 -3.85
CA SER A 101 -3.90 5.12 -2.54
C SER A 101 -5.36 5.19 -2.10
N ALA A 102 -6.27 5.64 -2.98
CA ALA A 102 -7.67 5.84 -2.63
C ALA A 102 -8.39 4.52 -2.40
N GLU A 103 -8.12 3.51 -3.24
CA GLU A 103 -8.82 2.23 -3.19
C GLU A 103 -8.35 1.37 -2.02
N LEU A 104 -7.06 1.37 -1.67
CA LEU A 104 -6.50 0.46 -0.66
C LEU A 104 -6.26 1.11 0.70
N PHE A 105 -5.96 2.42 0.75
CA PHE A 105 -5.52 3.10 1.98
C PHE A 105 -6.58 4.03 2.57
N TYR A 106 -7.81 3.99 2.08
CA TYR A 106 -8.92 4.75 2.65
C TYR A 106 -9.56 4.04 3.84
N GLY A 107 -9.79 4.79 4.92
CA GLY A 107 -10.45 4.31 6.13
C GLY A 107 -9.71 3.18 6.84
N ILE A 108 -10.45 2.38 7.60
CA ILE A 108 -9.88 1.29 8.41
C ILE A 108 -9.23 0.17 7.58
N LYS A 109 -9.68 0.00 6.32
CA LYS A 109 -9.08 -0.91 5.34
C LYS A 109 -7.60 -0.60 5.12
N GLY A 110 -7.22 0.68 5.17
CA GLY A 110 -5.82 1.09 5.07
C GLY A 110 -4.93 0.49 6.16
N ALA A 111 -5.42 0.34 7.38
CA ALA A 111 -4.66 -0.29 8.46
C ALA A 111 -4.34 -1.77 8.15
N PHE A 112 -5.29 -2.50 7.54
CA PHE A 112 -5.06 -3.88 7.08
C PHE A 112 -3.96 -3.93 6.01
N VAL A 113 -4.06 -3.07 5.00
CA VAL A 113 -3.08 -3.03 3.90
C VAL A 113 -1.70 -2.62 4.41
N ILE A 114 -1.60 -1.67 5.35
CA ILE A 114 -0.34 -1.29 6.00
C ILE A 114 0.26 -2.48 6.75
N GLN A 115 -0.53 -3.28 7.47
CA GLN A 115 -0.01 -4.49 8.12
C GLN A 115 0.54 -5.50 7.10
N CYS A 116 -0.14 -5.67 5.95
CA CYS A 116 0.36 -6.50 4.86
C CYS A 116 1.68 -5.96 4.29
N LEU A 117 1.76 -4.65 4.06
CA LEU A 117 2.94 -3.94 3.57
C LEU A 117 4.15 -4.12 4.51
N LEU A 118 3.93 -3.94 5.82
CA LEU A 118 4.96 -4.12 6.85
C LEU A 118 5.43 -5.58 6.91
N ARG A 119 4.51 -6.55 6.82
CA ARG A 119 4.86 -7.98 6.79
C ARG A 119 5.69 -8.30 5.55
N TRP A 120 5.24 -7.87 4.38
CA TRP A 120 5.94 -8.08 3.11
C TRP A 120 7.36 -7.51 3.12
N ALA A 121 7.52 -6.29 3.65
CA ALA A 121 8.82 -5.65 3.78
C ALA A 121 9.80 -6.48 4.63
N ARG A 122 9.30 -7.16 5.66
CA ARG A 122 10.10 -8.01 6.55
C ARG A 122 10.41 -9.36 5.93
N THR A 123 9.47 -9.99 5.23
CA THR A 123 9.57 -11.40 4.82
C THR A 123 10.06 -11.60 3.38
N GLU A 124 9.55 -10.84 2.41
CA GLU A 124 9.68 -11.20 0.99
C GLU A 124 10.29 -10.09 0.12
N CYS A 125 10.13 -8.82 0.50
CA CYS A 125 10.70 -7.71 -0.27
C CYS A 125 12.23 -7.83 -0.31
N LYS A 126 12.83 -7.68 -1.49
CA LYS A 126 14.30 -7.71 -1.67
C LYS A 126 14.90 -6.31 -1.84
N ASN A 127 14.07 -5.34 -2.25
CA ASN A 127 14.50 -3.98 -2.52
C ASN A 127 14.76 -3.21 -1.21
N LYS A 128 16.05 -3.01 -0.90
CA LYS A 128 16.48 -2.32 0.32
C LYS A 128 15.95 -0.88 0.42
N LYS A 129 15.87 -0.16 -0.71
CA LYS A 129 15.36 1.22 -0.73
C LYS A 129 13.86 1.26 -0.44
N PHE A 130 13.11 0.30 -0.98
CA PHE A 130 11.68 0.18 -0.69
C PHE A 130 11.43 -0.10 0.80
N LYS A 131 12.20 -1.01 1.41
CA LYS A 131 12.11 -1.27 2.86
C LYS A 131 12.40 -0.03 3.70
N LEU A 132 13.44 0.75 3.34
CA LEU A 132 13.77 1.99 4.03
C LEU A 132 12.65 3.02 3.91
N ALA A 133 12.04 3.15 2.72
CA ALA A 133 10.91 4.04 2.52
C ALA A 133 9.69 3.64 3.38
N ILE A 134 9.39 2.33 3.48
CA ILE A 134 8.35 1.84 4.39
C ILE A 134 8.68 2.18 5.85
N ALA A 135 9.92 1.97 6.27
CA ALA A 135 10.33 2.25 7.64
C ALA A 135 10.15 3.74 7.99
N LEU A 136 10.64 4.63 7.11
CA LEU A 136 10.49 6.07 7.26
C LEU A 136 9.01 6.50 7.34
N LEU A 137 8.14 5.91 6.52
CA LEU A 137 6.76 6.36 6.40
C LEU A 137 5.82 5.75 7.46
N TYR A 138 6.10 4.54 7.96
CA TYR A 138 5.17 3.77 8.78
C TYR A 138 5.74 3.15 10.07
N LEU A 139 7.06 3.19 10.32
CA LEU A 139 7.65 2.61 11.55
C LEU A 139 8.12 3.65 12.58
N GLU A 140 8.28 4.92 12.20
CA GLU A 140 8.82 5.98 13.08
C GLU A 140 7.79 7.03 13.55
N ASN A 141 6.49 6.72 13.55
CA ASN A 141 5.47 7.59 14.18
C ASN A 141 4.55 6.80 15.10
#